data_AF-C5CWJ5-F1
#
_entry.id   AF-C5CWJ5-F1
#
_cell.length_a   1.000
_cell.length_b   1.000
_cell.length_c   1.000
_cell.angle_alpha   90.00
_cell.angle_beta   90.00
_cell.angle_gamma   90.00
#
_symmetry.space_group_name_H-M   'P 1'
#
loop_
_entity.id
_entity.type
_entity.pdbx_description
1 polymer ?
#
loop_
_entity_poly.entity_id
_entity_poly.type
_entity_poly.pdbx_seq_one_letter_code
_entity_poly.pdbx_strand_id
1 'polypeptide(L)'
;MACPAGTDSNSCLTPGQVTSMQRYFARVTRPDGRQMYAAFPHGSEGGSPWLGATAPNGNWAGFWPNVVYENPSYSIVANLNVDTDVDYNFASNKLSAHFDAVSTDLTRFKDRGGKLIIWHGYNDPAVSAYHTQDYVEAVNARYGASRATGFLRTFFAPGVNHCGGGEGPQPDPFDLLDKMVEWVESGMAPTSVLASHRTGAVVNRTMPLCPYPQLAKYKGAGDVKDAASFACVAP
;
A
#
# COMPACT_ATOMS: atom_id res chain seq x y z
N MET A 1 7.79 -25.15 -4.31
CA MET A 1 8.55 -24.06 -4.97
C MET A 1 10.04 -24.10 -4.68
N ALA A 2 10.54 -24.75 -3.60
CA ALA A 2 11.98 -24.85 -3.36
C ALA A 2 12.68 -25.79 -4.37
N CYS A 3 13.88 -25.43 -4.81
CA CYS A 3 14.71 -26.29 -5.66
C CYS A 3 15.18 -27.53 -4.90
N PRO A 4 15.28 -28.70 -5.56
CA PRO A 4 16.06 -29.83 -5.05
C PRO A 4 17.48 -29.41 -4.64
N ALA A 5 18.06 -30.10 -3.66
CA ALA A 5 19.40 -29.78 -3.17
C ALA A 5 20.44 -29.81 -4.31
N GLY A 6 21.27 -28.78 -4.37
CA GLY A 6 22.30 -28.64 -5.41
C GLY A 6 21.77 -28.26 -6.80
N THR A 7 20.50 -27.88 -6.93
CA THR A 7 19.91 -27.43 -8.20
C THR A 7 19.53 -25.96 -8.16
N ASP A 8 19.66 -25.30 -9.31
CA ASP A 8 19.22 -23.93 -9.57
C ASP A 8 18.58 -23.91 -10.96
N SER A 9 17.33 -23.49 -11.05
CA SER A 9 16.59 -23.46 -12.31
C SER A 9 15.45 -22.45 -12.26
N ASN A 10 14.99 -22.01 -13.44
CA ASN A 10 13.93 -21.01 -13.59
C ASN A 10 12.53 -21.47 -13.11
N SER A 11 12.36 -22.72 -12.69
CA SER A 11 11.08 -23.26 -12.23
C SER A 11 11.01 -23.46 -10.71
N CYS A 12 12.06 -23.10 -9.97
CA CYS A 12 12.13 -23.24 -8.53
C CYS A 12 12.92 -22.09 -7.88
N LEU A 13 12.83 -21.99 -6.56
CA LEU A 13 13.57 -21.03 -5.75
C LEU A 13 14.65 -21.77 -4.96
N THR A 14 15.90 -21.34 -5.07
CA THR A 14 16.98 -21.82 -4.21
C THR A 14 16.68 -21.47 -2.74
N PRO A 15 17.29 -22.15 -1.75
CA PRO A 15 17.09 -21.80 -0.33
C PRO A 15 17.35 -20.32 -0.02
N GLY A 16 18.34 -19.71 -0.68
CA GLY A 16 18.62 -18.28 -0.57
C GLY A 16 17.49 -17.41 -1.14
N GLN A 17 16.96 -17.73 -2.32
CA GLN A 17 15.82 -17.02 -2.91
C GLN A 17 14.55 -17.15 -2.06
N VAL A 18 14.29 -18.34 -1.50
CA VAL A 18 13.18 -18.55 -0.54
C VAL A 18 13.34 -17.65 0.67
N THR A 19 14.55 -17.57 1.25
CA THR A 19 14.84 -16.71 2.39
C THR A 19 14.61 -15.23 2.05
N SER A 20 15.02 -14.77 0.87
CA SER A 20 14.76 -13.41 0.41
C SER A 20 13.26 -13.11 0.30
N MET A 21 12.47 -14.01 -0.29
CA MET A 21 11.01 -13.84 -0.40
C MET A 21 10.33 -13.87 0.97
N GLN A 22 10.77 -14.73 1.89
CA GLN A 22 10.27 -14.75 3.26
C GLN A 22 10.52 -13.42 3.99
N ARG A 23 11.70 -12.81 3.77
CA ARG A 23 12.00 -11.47 4.31
C ARG A 23 11.13 -10.39 3.69
N TYR A 24 10.84 -10.47 2.38
CA TYR A 24 9.98 -9.50 1.70
C TYR A 24 8.54 -9.49 2.23
N PHE A 25 7.98 -10.67 2.54
CA PHE A 25 6.65 -10.80 3.13
C PHE A 25 6.62 -10.71 4.66
N ALA A 26 7.75 -10.41 5.30
CA ALA A 26 7.82 -10.18 6.74
C ALA A 26 7.76 -8.68 7.06
N ARG A 27 7.23 -8.33 8.23
CA ARG A 27 7.37 -6.97 8.76
C ARG A 27 8.85 -6.71 9.05
N VAL A 28 9.33 -5.50 8.78
CA VAL A 28 10.67 -5.10 9.19
C VAL A 28 10.62 -4.75 10.68
N THR A 29 11.35 -5.51 11.49
CA THR A 29 11.37 -5.35 12.96
C THR A 29 12.78 -5.08 13.43
N ARG A 30 12.90 -4.20 14.43
CA ARG A 30 14.14 -3.98 15.17
C ARG A 30 14.45 -5.13 16.13
N PRO A 31 15.70 -5.27 16.59
CA PRO A 31 16.06 -6.25 17.63
C PRO A 31 15.27 -6.10 18.92
N ASP A 32 14.81 -4.89 19.25
CA ASP A 32 13.97 -4.61 20.42
C ASP A 32 12.48 -4.94 20.21
N GLY A 33 12.12 -5.49 19.05
CA GLY A 33 10.77 -5.92 18.70
C GLY A 33 9.89 -4.82 18.11
N ARG A 34 10.32 -3.55 18.06
CA ARG A 34 9.54 -2.48 17.45
C ARG A 34 9.50 -2.65 15.93
N GLN A 35 8.32 -2.53 15.35
CA GLN A 35 8.12 -2.58 13.89
C GLN A 35 8.55 -1.26 13.25
N MET A 36 9.32 -1.35 12.16
CA MET A 36 9.78 -0.21 11.37
C MET A 36 8.92 0.01 10.14
N TYR A 37 8.56 -1.07 9.46
CA TYR A 37 7.77 -1.02 8.23
C TYR A 37 6.90 -2.27 8.10
N ALA A 38 5.73 -2.10 7.49
CA ALA A 38 4.79 -3.19 7.27
C ALA A 38 5.36 -4.21 6.27
N ALA A 39 4.88 -5.46 6.34
CA ALA A 39 5.15 -6.45 5.31
C ALA A 39 4.51 -6.01 3.98
N PHE A 40 4.92 -6.58 2.86
CA PHE A 40 4.18 -6.43 1.61
C PHE A 40 3.09 -7.50 1.49
N PRO A 41 1.91 -7.17 0.91
CA PRO A 41 0.87 -8.16 0.66
C PRO A 41 1.31 -9.20 -0.37
N HIS A 42 0.90 -10.46 -0.19
CA HIS A 42 1.01 -11.45 -1.26
C HIS A 42 0.27 -10.97 -2.51
N GLY A 43 0.90 -11.15 -3.67
CA GLY A 43 0.44 -10.61 -4.94
C GLY A 43 1.18 -9.34 -5.37
N SER A 44 1.98 -8.71 -4.50
CA SER A 44 2.80 -7.55 -4.86
C SER A 44 4.08 -7.94 -5.62
N GLU A 45 4.25 -9.19 -6.04
CA GLU A 45 5.46 -9.67 -6.71
C GLU A 45 5.53 -9.27 -8.18
N GLY A 46 4.44 -8.69 -8.73
CA GLY A 46 4.28 -8.37 -10.14
C GLY A 46 5.43 -7.52 -10.68
N GLY A 47 6.14 -8.07 -11.69
CA GLY A 47 7.38 -7.60 -12.31
C GLY A 47 7.66 -6.10 -12.28
N SER A 48 8.06 -5.62 -11.12
CA SER A 48 8.21 -4.21 -10.85
C SER A 48 9.67 -3.87 -10.60
N PRO A 49 10.19 -2.76 -11.15
CA PRO A 49 11.54 -2.29 -10.82
C PRO A 49 11.68 -1.91 -9.32
N TRP A 50 10.58 -1.85 -8.58
CA TRP A 50 10.58 -1.68 -7.12
C TRP A 50 11.08 -2.93 -6.38
N LEU A 51 10.85 -4.12 -6.94
CA LEU A 51 11.26 -5.41 -6.40
C LEU A 51 12.49 -5.93 -7.14
N GLY A 52 13.66 -5.76 -6.54
CA GLY A 52 14.92 -6.15 -7.15
C GLY A 52 15.40 -5.07 -8.12
N ALA A 53 16.05 -4.04 -7.56
CA ALA A 53 16.70 -3.04 -8.39
C ALA A 53 17.82 -3.67 -9.23
N THR A 54 17.86 -3.35 -10.51
CA THR A 54 18.93 -3.71 -11.44
C THR A 54 20.19 -2.85 -11.27
N ALA A 55 20.20 -1.92 -10.30
CA ALA A 55 21.30 -1.01 -10.00
C ALA A 55 21.58 -0.94 -8.48
N PRO A 56 22.83 -0.64 -8.08
CA PRO A 56 23.18 -0.40 -6.67
C PRO A 56 22.26 0.66 -6.06
N ASN A 57 21.85 0.47 -4.80
CA ASN A 57 20.99 1.38 -4.02
C ASN A 57 19.54 1.53 -4.51
N GLY A 58 19.18 0.97 -5.67
CA GLY A 58 17.82 0.96 -6.23
C GLY A 58 17.13 2.31 -6.25
N ASN A 59 15.82 2.32 -5.99
CA ASN A 59 15.02 3.56 -5.99
C ASN A 59 15.40 4.55 -4.88
N TRP A 60 16.27 4.14 -3.95
CA TRP A 60 16.74 4.94 -2.84
C TRP A 60 18.14 5.54 -3.08
N ALA A 61 18.72 5.34 -4.27
CA ALA A 61 20.06 5.82 -4.65
C ALA A 61 20.24 7.35 -4.52
N GLY A 62 19.17 8.13 -4.60
CA GLY A 62 19.22 9.57 -4.35
C GLY A 62 19.04 9.94 -2.87
N PHE A 63 18.15 9.24 -2.17
CA PHE A 63 17.71 9.62 -0.83
C PHE A 63 18.80 9.44 0.23
N TRP A 64 19.38 8.24 0.34
CA TRP A 64 20.38 7.98 1.38
C TRP A 64 21.68 8.76 1.18
N PRO A 65 22.31 8.74 -0.02
CA PRO A 65 23.55 9.47 -0.23
C PRO A 65 23.37 10.99 -0.18
N ASN A 66 22.33 11.55 -0.80
CA ASN A 66 22.24 13.01 -0.97
C ASN A 66 21.40 13.71 0.10
N VAL A 67 20.44 13.03 0.74
CA VAL A 67 19.53 13.64 1.71
C VAL A 67 19.87 13.21 3.14
N VAL A 68 20.02 11.90 3.39
CA VAL A 68 20.32 11.40 4.74
C VAL A 68 21.77 11.72 5.11
N TYR A 69 22.72 11.20 4.36
CA TYR A 69 24.15 11.28 4.70
C TYR A 69 24.89 12.46 4.08
N GLU A 70 24.31 13.13 3.07
CA GLU A 70 24.96 14.22 2.31
C GLU A 70 26.38 13.82 1.83
N ASN A 71 26.54 12.54 1.51
CA ASN A 71 27.76 11.93 1.03
C ASN A 71 27.43 11.11 -0.22
N PRO A 72 27.70 11.64 -1.43
CA PRO A 72 27.44 10.94 -2.69
C PRO A 72 28.13 9.58 -2.84
N SER A 73 29.16 9.30 -2.03
CA SER A 73 29.86 8.01 -2.01
C SER A 73 29.23 6.97 -1.06
N TYR A 74 28.17 7.31 -0.33
CA TYR A 74 27.47 6.37 0.55
C TYR A 74 26.83 5.22 -0.25
N SER A 75 27.06 3.97 0.18
CA SER A 75 26.49 2.77 -0.43
C SER A 75 25.46 2.13 0.49
N ILE A 76 24.19 2.11 0.10
CA ILE A 76 23.12 1.47 0.88
C ILE A 76 23.43 -0.02 1.06
N VAL A 77 23.82 -0.70 -0.02
CA VAL A 77 24.08 -2.15 0.01
C VAL A 77 25.25 -2.51 0.91
N ALA A 78 26.27 -1.65 0.99
CA ALA A 78 27.46 -1.92 1.80
C ALA A 78 27.36 -1.40 3.25
N ASN A 79 26.55 -0.36 3.49
CA ASN A 79 26.59 0.39 4.74
C ASN A 79 25.28 0.37 5.54
N LEU A 80 24.11 0.27 4.90
CA LEU A 80 22.84 0.34 5.62
C LEU A 80 22.65 -0.89 6.50
N ASN A 81 22.58 -0.68 7.80
CA ASN A 81 22.34 -1.70 8.81
C ASN A 81 21.10 -1.35 9.65
N VAL A 82 19.96 -1.95 9.27
CA VAL A 82 18.70 -1.80 9.98
C VAL A 82 18.62 -2.59 11.28
N ASP A 83 19.59 -3.46 11.57
CA ASP A 83 19.62 -4.28 12.78
C ASP A 83 20.27 -3.57 13.98
N THR A 84 20.90 -2.41 13.78
CA THR A 84 21.63 -1.70 14.87
C THR A 84 20.98 -0.37 15.26
N ASP A 85 19.83 -0.03 14.66
CA ASP A 85 19.12 1.24 14.78
C ASP A 85 19.91 2.50 14.40
N VAL A 86 21.23 2.43 14.19
CA VAL A 86 22.09 3.61 13.97
C VAL A 86 21.65 4.42 12.77
N ASP A 87 21.57 3.80 11.59
CA ASP A 87 21.21 4.50 10.36
C ASP A 87 19.77 5.01 10.38
N TYR A 88 18.86 4.22 10.97
CA TYR A 88 17.45 4.59 11.11
C TYR A 88 17.29 5.79 12.05
N ASN A 89 17.88 5.75 13.25
CA ASN A 89 17.78 6.84 14.20
C ASN A 89 18.44 8.10 13.66
N PHE A 90 19.56 7.97 12.94
CA PHE A 90 20.20 9.09 12.26
C PHE A 90 19.25 9.73 11.23
N ALA A 91 18.68 8.93 10.33
CA ALA A 91 17.73 9.40 9.32
C ALA A 91 16.48 10.02 9.96
N SER A 92 15.89 9.35 10.96
CA SER A 92 14.68 9.79 11.63
C SER A 92 14.88 11.10 12.40
N ASN A 93 15.94 11.21 13.21
CA ASN A 93 16.26 12.45 13.94
C ASN A 93 16.46 13.64 12.99
N LYS A 94 17.00 13.38 11.79
CA LYS A 94 17.26 14.41 10.79
C LYS A 94 16.01 14.81 10.00
N LEU A 95 15.17 13.85 9.61
CA LEU A 95 14.15 14.04 8.57
C LEU A 95 12.71 13.86 9.04
N SER A 96 12.44 13.06 10.08
CA SER A 96 11.06 12.68 10.45
C SER A 96 10.17 13.89 10.73
N ALA A 97 10.70 14.92 11.39
CA ALA A 97 9.94 16.14 11.69
C ALA A 97 9.47 16.92 10.43
N HIS A 98 10.09 16.67 9.28
CA HIS A 98 9.80 17.35 8.02
C HIS A 98 9.07 16.46 7.00
N PHE A 99 9.33 15.16 7.01
CA PHE A 99 8.85 14.24 5.97
C PHE A 99 7.76 13.26 6.44
N ASP A 100 7.72 12.91 7.72
CA ASP A 100 6.78 11.88 8.18
C ASP A 100 5.36 12.44 8.24
N ALA A 101 4.47 11.82 7.46
CA ALA A 101 3.03 12.14 7.43
C ALA A 101 2.20 11.12 8.23
N VAL A 102 2.68 10.73 9.41
CA VAL A 102 2.13 9.60 10.19
C VAL A 102 1.23 10.02 11.36
N SER A 103 0.97 11.32 11.54
CA SER A 103 0.08 11.80 12.60
C SER A 103 -1.31 11.22 12.46
N THR A 104 -1.81 10.61 13.53
CA THR A 104 -3.19 10.13 13.63
C THR A 104 -4.13 11.21 14.17
N ASP A 105 -3.61 12.35 14.65
CA ASP A 105 -4.44 13.44 15.15
C ASP A 105 -4.97 14.32 14.02
N LEU A 106 -6.13 13.93 13.52
CA LEU A 106 -6.89 14.62 12.48
C LEU A 106 -7.99 15.53 13.06
N THR A 107 -7.91 15.90 14.35
CA THR A 107 -8.99 16.61 15.06
C THR A 107 -9.29 17.95 14.40
N ARG A 108 -8.26 18.76 14.15
CA ARG A 108 -8.41 20.07 13.49
C ARG A 108 -8.97 19.95 12.07
N PHE A 109 -8.61 18.89 11.35
CA PHE A 109 -9.11 18.63 10.00
C PHE A 109 -10.60 18.26 10.04
N LYS A 110 -10.95 17.28 10.87
CA LYS A 110 -12.32 16.82 11.10
C LYS A 110 -13.24 17.94 11.60
N ASP A 111 -12.80 18.74 12.58
CA ASP A 111 -13.63 19.80 13.20
C ASP A 111 -13.91 20.97 12.25
N ARG A 112 -13.13 21.10 11.17
CA ARG A 112 -13.38 22.05 10.07
C ARG A 112 -14.24 21.46 8.96
N GLY A 113 -14.79 20.25 9.16
CA GLY A 113 -15.61 19.55 8.16
C GLY A 113 -14.80 18.77 7.12
N GLY A 114 -13.47 18.66 7.26
CA GLY A 114 -12.61 18.00 6.29
C GLY A 114 -12.99 16.54 6.04
N LYS A 115 -12.91 16.11 4.78
CA LYS A 115 -13.15 14.74 4.30
C LYS A 115 -11.90 14.18 3.63
N LEU A 116 -11.50 12.97 3.99
CA LEU A 116 -10.31 12.29 3.50
C LEU A 116 -10.70 10.97 2.86
N ILE A 117 -10.36 10.82 1.58
CA ILE A 117 -10.42 9.55 0.85
C ILE A 117 -8.97 9.11 0.65
N ILE A 118 -8.64 7.93 1.17
CA ILE A 118 -7.39 7.23 0.87
C ILE A 118 -7.74 6.09 -0.08
N TRP A 119 -6.98 5.90 -1.13
CA TRP A 119 -7.02 4.67 -1.90
C TRP A 119 -5.61 4.15 -2.13
N HIS A 120 -5.47 2.84 -2.24
CA HIS A 120 -4.16 2.20 -2.41
C HIS A 120 -4.32 0.93 -3.25
N GLY A 121 -3.47 0.76 -4.26
CA GLY A 121 -3.32 -0.53 -4.93
C GLY A 121 -2.87 -1.61 -3.94
N TYR A 122 -3.63 -2.69 -3.79
CA TYR A 122 -3.33 -3.70 -2.79
C TYR A 122 -2.09 -4.55 -3.15
N ASN A 123 -1.68 -4.50 -4.41
CA ASN A 123 -0.54 -5.22 -4.96
C ASN A 123 0.63 -4.26 -5.24
N ASP A 124 0.66 -3.10 -4.59
CA ASP A 124 1.71 -2.10 -4.75
C ASP A 124 3.08 -2.65 -4.25
N PRO A 125 4.09 -2.77 -5.14
CA PRO A 125 5.42 -3.25 -4.80
C PRO A 125 6.37 -2.15 -4.28
N ALA A 126 5.98 -0.88 -4.39
CA ALA A 126 6.79 0.28 -3.98
C ALA A 126 6.48 0.72 -2.55
N VAL A 127 5.18 0.81 -2.23
CA VAL A 127 4.68 1.20 -0.91
C VAL A 127 3.71 0.12 -0.44
N SER A 128 3.92 -0.40 0.77
CA SER A 128 3.05 -1.48 1.25
C SER A 128 1.63 -0.97 1.54
N ALA A 129 0.62 -1.63 0.97
CA ALA A 129 -0.77 -1.40 1.31
C ALA A 129 -1.07 -1.71 2.79
N TYR A 130 -0.32 -2.64 3.41
CA TYR A 130 -0.43 -2.91 4.85
C TYR A 130 0.02 -1.72 5.69
N HIS A 131 0.93 -0.87 5.19
CA HIS A 131 1.31 0.35 5.92
C HIS A 131 0.17 1.37 5.96
N THR A 132 -0.58 1.50 4.85
CA THR A 132 -1.82 2.29 4.85
C THR A 132 -2.89 1.68 5.74
N GLN A 133 -2.99 0.35 5.78
CA GLN A 133 -3.90 -0.34 6.70
C GLN A 133 -3.55 -0.02 8.16
N ASP A 134 -2.28 -0.16 8.56
CA ASP A 134 -1.80 0.16 9.91
C ASP A 134 -2.13 1.63 10.29
N TYR A 135 -1.95 2.59 9.37
CA TYR A 135 -2.31 3.99 9.59
C TYR A 135 -3.82 4.19 9.84
N VAL A 136 -4.65 3.61 8.98
CA VAL A 136 -6.12 3.72 9.09
C VAL A 136 -6.62 3.06 10.37
N GLU A 137 -6.05 1.92 10.75
CA GLU A 137 -6.33 1.26 12.02
C GLU A 137 -5.94 2.13 13.22
N ALA A 138 -4.80 2.81 13.16
CA ALA A 138 -4.37 3.73 14.22
C ALA A 138 -5.28 4.97 14.33
N VAL A 139 -5.75 5.53 13.20
CA VAL A 139 -6.78 6.59 13.20
C VAL A 139 -8.10 6.08 13.78
N ASN A 140 -8.53 4.89 13.37
CA ASN A 140 -9.75 4.26 13.90
C ASN A 140 -9.66 3.99 15.41
N ALA A 141 -8.49 3.58 15.91
CA ALA A 141 -8.26 3.39 17.34
C ALA A 141 -8.34 4.70 18.13
N ARG A 142 -7.89 5.82 17.55
CA ARG A 142 -7.95 7.15 18.17
C ARG A 142 -9.37 7.72 18.26
N TYR A 143 -10.14 7.64 17.17
CA TYR A 143 -11.47 8.28 17.10
C TYR A 143 -12.63 7.34 17.40
N GLY A 144 -12.40 6.03 17.35
CA GLY A 144 -13.43 5.01 17.22
C GLY A 144 -13.87 4.87 15.76
N ALA A 145 -13.92 3.63 15.26
CA ALA A 145 -14.19 3.33 13.84
C ALA A 145 -15.46 4.00 13.32
N SER A 146 -16.56 3.96 14.09
CA SER A 146 -17.81 4.62 13.69
C SER A 146 -17.64 6.13 13.49
N ARG A 147 -16.93 6.83 14.37
CA ARG A 147 -16.72 8.29 14.23
C ARG A 147 -15.73 8.60 13.10
N ALA A 148 -14.69 7.78 12.94
CA ALA A 148 -13.71 7.92 11.87
C ALA A 148 -14.36 7.88 10.47
N THR A 149 -15.33 6.99 10.25
CA THR A 149 -16.04 6.90 8.95
C THR A 149 -16.79 8.17 8.52
N GLY A 150 -17.04 9.10 9.44
CA GLY A 150 -17.65 10.41 9.14
C GLY A 150 -16.71 11.38 8.40
N PHE A 151 -15.40 11.13 8.40
CA PHE A 151 -14.41 12.00 7.78
C PHE A 151 -13.26 11.25 7.07
N LEU A 152 -13.10 9.94 7.29
CA LEU A 152 -12.09 9.09 6.64
C LEU A 152 -12.76 7.90 5.95
N ARG A 153 -12.49 7.74 4.65
CA ARG A 153 -12.83 6.55 3.86
C ARG A 153 -11.56 6.01 3.20
N THR A 154 -11.36 4.70 3.29
CA THR A 154 -10.21 4.04 2.67
C THR A 154 -10.69 2.94 1.73
N PHE A 155 -10.13 2.90 0.52
CA PHE A 155 -10.45 1.93 -0.52
C PHE A 155 -9.18 1.21 -0.98
N PHE A 156 -9.10 -0.09 -0.74
CA PHE A 156 -8.03 -0.91 -1.31
C PHE A 156 -8.46 -1.48 -2.66
N ALA A 157 -7.57 -1.46 -3.65
CA ALA A 157 -7.83 -1.96 -4.99
C ALA A 157 -7.04 -3.25 -5.26
N PRO A 158 -7.65 -4.44 -5.12
CA PRO A 158 -6.98 -5.71 -5.39
C PRO A 158 -6.54 -5.83 -6.84
N GLY A 159 -5.32 -6.31 -7.05
CA GLY A 159 -4.66 -6.47 -8.34
C GLY A 159 -4.06 -5.19 -8.93
N VAL A 160 -4.17 -4.05 -8.24
CA VAL A 160 -3.61 -2.78 -8.68
C VAL A 160 -2.22 -2.56 -8.07
N ASN A 161 -1.25 -2.18 -8.90
CA ASN A 161 0.13 -1.91 -8.50
C ASN A 161 0.30 -0.46 -8.00
N HIS A 162 1.53 0.07 -8.04
CA HIS A 162 1.84 1.42 -7.59
C HIS A 162 1.12 2.49 -8.40
N CYS A 163 0.15 3.16 -7.76
CA CYS A 163 -0.71 4.21 -8.34
C CYS A 163 -1.57 3.79 -9.55
N GLY A 164 -1.50 2.54 -10.01
CA GLY A 164 -2.24 2.06 -11.17
C GLY A 164 -1.60 0.85 -11.85
N GLY A 165 -2.21 0.40 -12.94
CA GLY A 165 -1.80 -0.80 -13.66
C GLY A 165 -2.06 -2.08 -12.86
N GLY A 166 -1.37 -3.15 -13.23
CA GLY A 166 -1.64 -4.49 -12.70
C GLY A 166 -2.88 -5.14 -13.34
N GLU A 167 -3.28 -6.30 -12.82
CA GLU A 167 -4.36 -7.13 -13.35
C GLU A 167 -5.75 -6.77 -12.78
N GLY A 168 -5.76 -5.87 -11.80
CA GLY A 168 -6.93 -5.49 -11.03
C GLY A 168 -7.69 -4.29 -11.60
N PRO A 169 -9.00 -4.17 -11.30
CA PRO A 169 -9.73 -2.93 -11.56
C PRO A 169 -9.23 -1.79 -10.66
N GLN A 170 -8.95 -0.64 -11.26
CA GLN A 170 -8.51 0.58 -10.56
C GLN A 170 -9.61 1.65 -10.57
N PRO A 171 -9.68 2.53 -9.57
CA PRO A 171 -10.68 3.59 -9.53
C PRO A 171 -10.42 4.64 -10.63
N ASP A 172 -11.48 5.25 -11.15
CA ASP A 172 -11.35 6.42 -12.02
C ASP A 172 -11.04 7.66 -11.16
N PRO A 173 -9.97 8.43 -11.45
CA PRO A 173 -9.64 9.64 -10.71
C PRO A 173 -10.78 10.69 -10.70
N PHE A 174 -11.56 10.80 -11.77
CA PHE A 174 -12.69 11.71 -11.84
C PHE A 174 -13.87 11.22 -10.98
N ASP A 175 -14.17 9.91 -10.97
CA ASP A 175 -15.19 9.34 -10.07
C ASP A 175 -14.82 9.52 -8.59
N LEU A 176 -13.52 9.39 -8.25
CA LEU A 176 -13.04 9.69 -6.89
C LEU A 176 -13.18 11.18 -6.53
N LEU A 177 -12.90 12.08 -7.47
CA LEU A 177 -13.07 13.52 -7.27
C LEU A 177 -14.55 13.88 -7.09
N ASP A 178 -15.43 13.34 -7.93
CA ASP A 178 -16.88 13.56 -7.84
C ASP A 178 -17.42 13.08 -6.48
N LYS A 179 -17.01 11.91 -6.00
CA LYS A 179 -17.35 11.41 -4.66
C LYS A 179 -16.81 12.29 -3.54
N MET A 180 -15.64 12.89 -3.71
CA MET A 180 -15.10 13.83 -2.73
C MET A 180 -15.96 15.11 -2.68
N VAL A 181 -16.31 15.66 -3.84
CA VAL A 181 -17.19 16.83 -3.96
C VAL A 181 -18.55 16.55 -3.33
N GLU A 182 -19.18 15.42 -3.68
CA GLU A 182 -20.48 15.01 -3.13
C GLU A 182 -20.43 14.85 -1.61
N TRP A 183 -19.34 14.29 -1.08
CA TRP A 183 -19.18 14.11 0.36
C TRP A 183 -18.98 15.44 1.10
N VAL A 184 -18.21 16.37 0.52
CA VAL A 184 -17.96 17.69 1.12
C VAL A 184 -19.20 18.58 1.05
N GLU A 185 -19.86 18.64 -0.10
CA GLU A 185 -20.94 19.61 -0.36
C GLU A 185 -22.32 19.11 0.07
N SER A 186 -22.58 17.81 -0.09
CA SER A 186 -23.90 17.20 0.17
C SER A 186 -23.91 16.27 1.38
N GLY A 187 -22.75 16.03 2.01
CA GLY A 187 -22.63 15.14 3.17
C GLY A 187 -22.76 13.66 2.83
N MET A 188 -22.80 13.29 1.55
CA MET A 188 -22.98 11.92 1.10
C MET A 188 -21.64 11.21 1.00
N ALA A 189 -21.28 10.44 2.04
CA ALA A 189 -20.04 9.67 2.05
C ALA A 189 -20.09 8.52 1.03
N PRO A 190 -19.01 8.26 0.28
CA PRO A 190 -18.99 7.16 -0.69
C PRO A 190 -19.13 5.81 0.02
N THR A 191 -20.16 5.06 -0.37
CA THR A 191 -20.41 3.68 0.07
C THR A 191 -19.67 2.66 -0.79
N SER A 192 -19.24 3.05 -1.98
CA SER A 192 -18.37 2.31 -2.89
C SER A 192 -17.78 3.23 -3.96
N VAL A 193 -16.64 2.81 -4.53
CA VAL A 193 -16.04 3.44 -5.73
C VAL A 193 -16.06 2.44 -6.87
N LEU A 194 -16.48 2.86 -8.06
CA LEU A 194 -16.44 1.95 -9.22
C LEU A 194 -14.99 1.87 -9.70
N ALA A 195 -14.47 0.66 -9.78
CA ALA A 195 -13.16 0.39 -10.36
C ALA A 195 -13.30 -0.39 -11.66
N SER A 196 -12.41 -0.13 -12.61
CA SER A 196 -12.40 -0.75 -13.94
C SER A 196 -11.00 -1.25 -14.30
N HIS A 197 -10.93 -2.42 -14.90
CA HIS A 197 -9.75 -2.92 -15.59
C HIS A 197 -9.97 -2.82 -17.11
N ARG A 198 -8.91 -2.45 -17.83
CA ARG A 198 -8.96 -2.16 -19.26
C ARG A 198 -7.88 -2.94 -20.00
N THR A 199 -8.24 -3.52 -21.15
CA THR A 199 -7.26 -3.99 -22.15
C THR A 199 -7.39 -3.10 -23.37
N GLY A 200 -6.38 -2.24 -23.58
CA GLY A 200 -6.48 -1.14 -24.55
C GLY A 200 -7.65 -0.22 -24.20
N ALA A 201 -8.51 0.06 -25.18
CA ALA A 201 -9.67 0.93 -25.00
C ALA A 201 -10.90 0.23 -24.38
N VAL A 202 -10.85 -1.09 -24.16
CA VAL A 202 -12.02 -1.88 -23.74
C VAL A 202 -11.98 -2.12 -22.23
N VAL A 203 -13.07 -1.75 -21.54
CA VAL A 203 -13.30 -2.18 -20.15
C VAL A 203 -13.69 -3.66 -20.18
N ASN A 204 -12.88 -4.52 -19.56
CA ASN A 204 -13.11 -5.97 -19.58
C ASN A 204 -13.50 -6.54 -18.20
N ARG A 205 -13.42 -5.72 -17.15
CA ARG A 205 -13.87 -6.06 -15.80
C ARG A 205 -14.14 -4.79 -14.99
N THR A 206 -15.20 -4.80 -14.20
CA THR A 206 -15.49 -3.79 -13.18
C THR A 206 -15.68 -4.44 -11.82
N MET A 207 -15.35 -3.72 -10.75
CA MET A 207 -15.54 -4.15 -9.35
C MET A 207 -15.91 -2.94 -8.48
N PRO A 208 -16.76 -3.10 -7.45
CA PRO A 208 -16.90 -2.07 -6.43
C PRO A 208 -15.69 -2.14 -5.49
N LEU A 209 -14.98 -1.03 -5.32
CA LEU A 209 -14.07 -0.88 -4.18
C LEU A 209 -14.91 -0.54 -2.95
N CYS A 210 -14.72 -1.34 -1.91
CA CYS A 210 -15.49 -1.24 -0.68
C CYS A 210 -14.74 -0.43 0.37
N PRO A 211 -15.45 0.35 1.20
CA PRO A 211 -14.82 1.11 2.27
C PRO A 211 -14.27 0.14 3.32
N TYR A 212 -12.96 0.20 3.57
CA TYR A 212 -12.28 -0.64 4.56
C TYR A 212 -12.99 -0.57 5.94
N PRO A 213 -13.22 -1.71 6.62
CA PRO A 213 -12.73 -3.06 6.32
C PRO A 213 -13.64 -3.91 5.43
N GLN A 214 -14.66 -3.36 4.78
CA GLN A 214 -15.55 -4.16 3.94
C GLN A 214 -14.83 -4.74 2.72
N LEU A 215 -15.32 -5.89 2.24
CA LEU A 215 -14.82 -6.59 1.07
C LEU A 215 -15.92 -6.75 0.02
N ALA A 216 -15.54 -6.76 -1.26
CA ALA A 216 -16.45 -7.05 -2.35
C ALA A 216 -16.74 -8.56 -2.40
N LYS A 217 -17.98 -8.96 -2.14
CA LYS A 217 -18.43 -10.35 -2.20
C LYS A 217 -19.36 -10.57 -3.38
N TYR A 218 -19.07 -11.60 -4.16
CA TYR A 218 -19.93 -12.02 -5.27
C TYR A 218 -21.29 -12.47 -4.73
N LYS A 219 -22.38 -12.03 -5.36
CA LYS A 219 -23.76 -12.32 -4.94
C LYS A 219 -24.18 -13.77 -5.24
N GLY A 220 -23.38 -14.53 -5.97
CA GLY A 220 -23.69 -15.90 -6.40
C GLY A 220 -24.37 -15.99 -7.78
N ALA A 221 -24.73 -14.86 -8.38
CA ALA A 221 -25.32 -14.77 -9.71
C ALA A 221 -24.86 -13.49 -10.44
N GLY A 222 -24.92 -13.51 -11.77
CA GLY A 222 -24.45 -12.44 -12.65
C GLY A 222 -23.08 -12.71 -13.27
N ASP A 223 -22.58 -11.78 -14.07
CA ASP A 223 -21.21 -11.86 -14.61
C ASP A 223 -20.18 -11.50 -13.52
N VAL A 224 -19.20 -12.37 -13.29
CA VAL A 224 -18.08 -12.13 -12.36
C VAL A 224 -17.17 -10.98 -12.80
N LYS A 225 -17.31 -10.52 -14.04
CA LYS A 225 -16.63 -9.34 -14.57
C LYS A 225 -17.41 -8.04 -14.38
N ASP A 226 -18.63 -8.09 -13.85
CA ASP A 226 -19.48 -6.92 -13.64
C ASP A 226 -19.59 -6.57 -12.15
N ALA A 227 -19.27 -5.33 -11.80
CA ALA A 227 -19.40 -4.78 -10.46
C ALA A 227 -20.81 -4.94 -9.86
N ALA A 228 -21.87 -4.93 -10.69
CA ALA A 228 -23.24 -5.12 -10.25
C ALA A 228 -23.49 -6.50 -9.62
N SER A 229 -22.66 -7.50 -9.95
CA SER A 229 -22.72 -8.85 -9.38
C SER A 229 -22.08 -8.96 -7.99
N PHE A 230 -21.55 -7.87 -7.43
CA PHE A 230 -20.88 -7.84 -6.14
C PHE A 230 -21.59 -6.88 -5.17
N ALA A 231 -21.40 -7.12 -3.88
CA ALA A 231 -21.83 -6.23 -2.81
C ALA A 231 -20.70 -6.05 -1.79
N CYS A 232 -20.60 -4.85 -1.22
CA CYS A 232 -19.72 -4.61 -0.10
C CYS A 232 -20.33 -5.21 1.17
N VAL A 233 -19.58 -6.09 1.82
CA VAL A 233 -19.98 -6.78 3.04
C VAL A 233 -18.88 -6.65 4.09
N ALA A 234 -19.23 -6.81 5.36
CA ALA A 234 -18.22 -6.97 6.41
C ALA A 234 -17.33 -8.21 6.11
N PRO A 235 -16.06 -8.22 6.58
CA PRO A 235 -15.16 -9.36 6.46
C PRO A 235 -15.79 -10.69 6.87
#